data_AF-A0A1B9BYW4-F1
#
_entry.id   AF-A0A1B9BYW4-F1
#
_cell.length_a   1.000
_cell.length_b   1.000
_cell.length_c   1.000
_cell.angle_alpha   90.00
_cell.angle_beta   90.00
_cell.angle_gamma   90.00
#
_symmetry.space_group_name_H-M   'P 1'
#
loop_
_entity.id
_entity.type
_entity.pdbx_description
1 polymer ?
#
loop_
_entity_poly.entity_id
_entity_poly.type
_entity_poly.pdbx_seq_one_letter_code
_entity_poly.pdbx_strand_id
1 'polypeptide(L)'
;MRDFNNDGEINVHGDFNVTDNSQTKHKLYIHCSSEELLAERPFRAENISIEQRKKVNRLKPHYGLAILLIFAAAIWALYQGKTDLISILMGAASAFIGFATLKATFEPNSFQREEQAAVNEITKILKQRRVE
;
A
#
# COMPACT_ATOMS: atom_id res chain seq x y z
N MET A 1 19.96 0.44 0.68
CA MET A 1 21.42 0.39 0.85
C MET A 1 21.99 1.66 0.26
N ARG A 2 22.76 2.44 1.03
CA ARG A 2 23.52 3.57 0.48
C ARG A 2 24.86 2.98 0.06
N ASP A 3 25.07 2.83 -1.24
CA ASP A 3 26.34 2.34 -1.75
C ASP A 3 27.37 3.47 -1.62
N PHE A 4 28.42 3.21 -0.83
CA PHE A 4 29.61 4.04 -0.83
C PHE A 4 30.39 3.69 -2.10
N ASN A 5 30.16 4.45 -3.18
CA ASN A 5 31.00 4.35 -4.37
C ASN A 5 32.28 5.14 -4.13
N ASN A 6 33.34 4.44 -3.76
CA ASN A 6 34.68 4.98 -3.82
C ASN A 6 35.26 4.59 -5.18
N ASP A 7 35.55 5.58 -6.02
CA ASP A 7 36.01 5.45 -7.42
C ASP A 7 37.46 4.92 -7.53
N GLY A 8 37.85 4.03 -6.60
CA GLY A 8 39.15 3.35 -6.55
C GLY A 8 40.26 4.10 -5.82
N GLU A 9 40.00 5.25 -5.19
CA GLU A 9 41.08 6.18 -4.78
C GLU A 9 41.19 6.39 -3.25
N ILE A 10 40.84 5.39 -2.43
CA ILE A 10 41.17 5.43 -0.99
C ILE A 10 42.17 4.32 -0.70
N ASN A 11 43.43 4.71 -0.53
CA ASN A 11 44.51 3.83 -0.10
C ASN A 11 44.67 3.93 1.43
N VAL A 12 43.98 3.06 2.18
CA VAL A 12 44.07 3.02 3.65
C VAL A 12 45.18 2.06 4.07
N HIS A 13 46.31 2.59 4.52
CA HIS A 13 47.43 1.82 5.10
C HIS A 13 47.22 1.50 6.60
N GLY A 14 45.97 1.22 7.02
CA GLY A 14 45.61 0.99 8.42
C GLY A 14 44.12 0.69 8.61
N ASP A 15 43.63 0.71 9.86
CA ASP A 15 42.21 0.48 10.16
C ASP A 15 41.33 1.62 9.61
N PHE A 16 40.45 1.27 8.68
CA PHE A 16 39.48 2.19 8.10
C PHE A 16 38.21 2.20 8.95
N ASN A 17 38.00 3.28 9.72
CA ASN A 17 36.79 3.46 10.51
C ASN A 17 35.91 4.55 9.88
N VAL A 18 34.78 4.15 9.28
CA VAL A 18 33.77 5.10 8.79
C VAL A 18 32.83 5.42 9.93
N THR A 19 33.02 6.57 10.55
CA THR A 19 32.07 7.11 11.51
C THR A 19 31.02 7.93 10.75
N ASP A 20 29.85 7.33 10.50
CA ASP A 20 28.72 8.04 9.91
C ASP A 20 28.21 9.08 10.92
N ASN A 21 28.63 10.34 10.74
CA ASN A 21 28.20 11.47 11.55
C ASN A 21 27.01 12.21 10.90
N SER A 22 26.29 11.56 9.99
CA SER A 22 25.06 12.13 9.46
C SER A 22 24.07 12.28 10.60
N GLN A 23 23.62 13.51 10.84
CA GLN A 23 22.50 13.79 11.74
C GLN A 23 21.23 13.23 11.11
N THR A 24 21.06 11.91 11.14
CA THR A 24 19.81 11.27 10.75
C THR A 24 18.76 11.71 11.76
N LYS A 25 17.85 12.59 11.34
CA LYS A 25 16.69 13.02 12.14
C LYS A 25 15.83 11.85 12.64
N HIS A 26 16.02 10.66 12.06
CA HIS A 26 15.30 9.44 12.42
C HIS A 26 16.29 8.35 12.84
N LYS A 27 16.03 7.79 14.01
CA LYS A 27 16.73 6.66 14.59
C LYS A 27 16.37 5.38 13.82
N LEU A 28 17.36 4.57 13.46
CA LEU A 28 17.12 3.24 12.86
C LEU A 28 16.33 2.37 13.84
N TYR A 29 15.37 1.55 13.37
CA TYR A 29 14.50 0.74 14.23
C TYR A 29 15.26 -0.20 15.18
N ILE A 30 16.39 -0.74 14.73
CA ILE A 30 17.31 -1.53 15.55
C ILE A 30 17.84 -0.79 16.78
N HIS A 31 17.95 0.54 16.72
CA HIS A 31 18.41 1.38 17.83
C HIS A 31 17.24 1.85 18.72
N CYS A 32 15.99 1.82 18.23
CA CYS A 32 14.81 2.23 18.99
C CYS A 32 14.58 1.33 20.21
N SER A 33 14.05 1.90 21.29
CA SER A 33 13.64 1.13 22.47
C SER A 33 12.42 0.27 22.16
N SER A 34 12.16 -0.77 22.94
CA SER A 34 10.98 -1.62 22.70
C SER A 34 9.66 -0.86 22.87
N GLU A 35 9.61 0.14 23.76
CA GLU A 35 8.44 1.02 23.94
C GLU A 35 8.22 1.94 22.73
N GLU A 36 9.29 2.54 22.20
CA GLU A 36 9.25 3.35 20.96
C GLU A 36 8.70 2.52 19.80
N LEU A 37 9.17 1.28 19.65
CA LEU A 37 8.73 0.36 18.59
C LEU A 37 7.26 -0.07 18.75
N LEU A 38 6.81 -0.31 19.98
CA LEU A 38 5.41 -0.65 20.26
C LEU A 38 4.46 0.53 19.99
N ALA A 39 4.90 1.76 20.25
CA ALA A 39 4.13 2.97 19.95
C ALA A 39 4.09 3.28 18.44
N GLU A 40 5.16 2.97 17.71
CA GLU A 40 5.25 3.28 16.27
C GLU A 40 4.49 2.29 15.38
N ARG A 41 4.38 1.03 15.80
CA ARG A 41 3.61 0.00 15.06
C ARG A 41 2.15 0.40 14.76
N PRO A 42 1.31 0.81 15.74
CA PRO A 42 -0.07 1.21 15.47
C PRO A 42 -0.16 2.49 14.63
N PHE A 43 0.76 3.44 14.79
CA PHE A 43 0.81 4.66 13.99
C PHE A 43 1.01 4.35 12.50
N ARG A 44 1.93 3.43 12.17
CA ARG A 44 2.15 2.99 10.79
C ARG A 44 0.97 2.22 10.20
N ALA A 45 0.35 1.35 11.00
CA ALA A 45 -0.88 0.66 10.60
C ALA A 45 -2.03 1.65 10.32
N GLU A 46 -2.15 2.71 11.11
CA GLU A 46 -3.13 3.77 10.90
C GLU A 46 -2.87 4.52 9.59
N ASN A 47 -1.60 4.84 9.28
CA ASN A 47 -1.23 5.48 8.01
C ASN A 47 -1.62 4.62 6.79
N ILE A 48 -1.43 3.30 6.86
CA ILE A 48 -1.87 2.36 5.82
C ILE A 48 -3.39 2.46 5.62
N SER A 49 -4.15 2.52 6.72
CA SER A 49 -5.61 2.60 6.69
C SER A 49 -6.12 3.94 6.13
N ILE A 50 -5.43 5.04 6.44
CA ILE A 50 -5.74 6.39 5.93
C ILE A 50 -5.53 6.42 4.42
N GLU A 51 -4.41 5.90 3.92
CA GLU A 51 -4.15 5.81 2.48
C GLU A 51 -5.14 4.88 1.77
N GLN A 52 -5.52 3.77 2.39
CA GLN A 52 -6.55 2.89 1.83
C GLN A 52 -7.90 3.60 1.71
N ARG A 53 -8.30 4.38 2.74
CA ARG A 53 -9.53 5.19 2.69
C ARG A 53 -9.47 6.26 1.59
N LYS A 54 -8.33 6.94 1.41
CA LYS A 54 -8.14 7.89 0.32
C LYS A 54 -8.26 7.21 -1.06
N LYS A 55 -7.67 6.03 -1.22
CA LYS A 55 -7.77 5.23 -2.46
C LYS A 55 -9.23 4.90 -2.79
N VAL A 56 -9.98 4.38 -1.82
CA VAL A 56 -11.40 4.06 -1.96
C VAL A 56 -12.23 5.31 -2.30
N ASN A 57 -11.98 6.42 -1.60
CA ASN A 57 -12.70 7.68 -1.84
C ASN A 57 -12.48 8.22 -3.25
N ARG A 58 -11.29 8.04 -3.83
CA ARG A 58 -11.00 8.43 -5.22
C ARG A 58 -11.72 7.55 -6.24
N LEU A 59 -11.90 6.27 -5.94
CA LEU A 59 -12.57 5.30 -6.81
C LEU A 59 -14.10 5.40 -6.76
N LYS A 60 -14.65 5.83 -5.63
CA LYS A 60 -16.10 5.96 -5.38
C LYS A 60 -16.89 6.67 -6.51
N PRO A 61 -16.48 7.84 -7.03
CA PRO A 61 -17.22 8.49 -8.12
C PRO A 61 -17.22 7.70 -9.42
N HIS A 62 -16.14 6.98 -9.74
CA HIS A 62 -16.05 6.19 -10.97
C HIS A 62 -16.97 4.96 -10.91
N TYR A 63 -17.03 4.29 -9.76
CA TYR A 63 -17.99 3.21 -9.54
C TYR A 63 -19.44 3.71 -9.56
N GLY A 64 -19.70 4.88 -8.95
CA GLY A 64 -21.02 5.51 -9.01
C GLY A 64 -21.47 5.80 -10.45
N LEU A 65 -20.57 6.35 -11.27
CA LEU A 65 -20.83 6.60 -12.69
C LEU A 65 -21.07 5.28 -13.47
N ALA A 66 -20.23 4.26 -13.24
CA ALA A 66 -20.38 2.96 -13.90
C ALA A 66 -21.74 2.32 -13.59
N ILE A 67 -22.17 2.33 -12.32
CA ILE A 67 -23.48 1.83 -11.90
C ILE A 67 -24.60 2.61 -12.61
N LEU A 68 -24.51 3.94 -12.64
CA LEU A 68 -25.52 4.79 -13.30
C LEU A 68 -25.65 4.46 -14.80
N LEU A 69 -24.53 4.31 -15.50
CA LEU A 69 -24.51 3.95 -16.93
C LEU A 69 -25.10 2.56 -17.17
N ILE A 70 -24.82 1.60 -16.30
CA ILE A 70 -25.40 0.25 -16.38
C ILE A 70 -26.93 0.31 -16.23
N PHE A 71 -27.44 1.06 -15.25
CA PHE A 71 -28.88 1.26 -15.08
C PHE A 71 -29.51 1.96 -16.28
N ALA A 72 -28.89 3.01 -16.81
CA ALA A 72 -29.38 3.71 -18.00
C ALA A 72 -29.45 2.79 -19.23
N ALA A 73 -28.41 1.97 -19.44
CA ALA A 73 -28.39 0.99 -20.53
C ALA A 73 -29.45 -0.10 -20.36
N ALA A 74 -29.66 -0.60 -19.14
CA ALA A 74 -30.70 -1.57 -18.84
C ALA A 74 -32.11 -1.02 -19.10
N ILE A 75 -32.39 0.21 -18.67
CA ILE A 75 -33.67 0.90 -18.92
C ILE A 75 -33.88 1.09 -20.43
N TRP A 76 -32.86 1.57 -21.15
CA TRP A 76 -32.95 1.76 -22.61
C TRP A 76 -33.25 0.45 -23.35
N ALA A 77 -32.58 -0.63 -22.98
CA ALA A 77 -32.77 -1.93 -23.62
C ALA A 77 -34.14 -2.57 -23.28
N LEU A 78 -34.71 -2.28 -22.09
CA LEU A 78 -36.09 -2.65 -21.75
C LEU A 78 -37.08 -1.98 -22.71
N TYR A 79 -36.91 -0.68 -22.99
CA TYR A 79 -37.75 0.03 -23.97
C TYR A 79 -37.66 -0.56 -25.39
N GLN A 80 -36.52 -1.15 -25.75
CA GLN A 80 -36.28 -1.77 -27.06
C GLN A 80 -36.70 -3.26 -27.12
N GLY A 81 -37.23 -3.83 -26.02
CA GLY A 81 -37.66 -5.23 -25.96
C GLY A 81 -36.54 -6.27 -26.04
N LYS A 82 -35.27 -5.87 -25.88
CA LYS A 82 -34.09 -6.75 -26.01
C LYS A 82 -33.65 -7.34 -24.67
N THR A 83 -34.53 -8.10 -24.01
CA THR A 83 -34.33 -8.61 -22.65
C THR A 83 -33.13 -9.56 -22.49
N ASP A 84 -32.86 -10.42 -23.47
CA ASP A 84 -31.69 -11.32 -23.44
C ASP A 84 -30.35 -10.57 -23.43
N LEU A 85 -30.28 -9.46 -24.17
CA LEU A 85 -29.08 -8.64 -24.24
C LEU A 85 -28.80 -7.93 -22.90
N ILE A 86 -29.85 -7.59 -22.15
CA ILE A 86 -29.76 -6.97 -20.82
C ILE A 86 -29.16 -7.94 -19.82
N SER A 87 -29.66 -9.18 -19.79
CA SER A 87 -29.18 -10.19 -18.84
C SER A 87 -27.68 -10.46 -19.02
N ILE A 88 -27.23 -10.56 -20.27
CA ILE A 88 -25.80 -10.77 -20.59
C ILE A 88 -24.96 -9.53 -20.22
N LEU A 89 -25.42 -8.32 -20.56
CA LEU A 89 -24.72 -7.07 -20.23
C LEU A 89 -24.63 -6.85 -18.72
N MET A 90 -25.72 -7.08 -17.98
CA MET A 90 -25.76 -6.95 -16.52
C MET A 90 -24.87 -7.99 -15.84
N GLY A 91 -24.86 -9.23 -16.35
CA GLY A 91 -23.97 -10.28 -15.86
C GLY A 91 -22.49 -9.95 -16.08
N ALA A 92 -22.12 -9.52 -17.29
CA ALA A 92 -20.76 -9.14 -17.59
C ALA A 92 -20.29 -7.90 -16.81
N ALA A 93 -21.15 -6.88 -16.70
CA ALA A 93 -20.83 -5.65 -15.99
C ALA A 93 -20.69 -5.86 -14.48
N SER A 94 -21.56 -6.68 -13.88
CA SER A 94 -21.45 -7.04 -12.45
C SER A 94 -20.18 -7.85 -12.16
N ALA A 95 -19.86 -8.83 -13.00
CA ALA A 95 -18.61 -9.59 -12.89
C ALA A 95 -17.37 -8.68 -13.03
N PHE A 96 -17.36 -7.77 -14.00
CA PHE A 96 -16.27 -6.83 -14.21
C PHE A 96 -16.08 -5.86 -13.03
N ILE A 97 -17.17 -5.25 -12.54
CA ILE A 97 -17.12 -4.35 -11.38
C ILE A 97 -16.64 -5.10 -10.15
N GLY A 98 -17.15 -6.31 -9.91
CA GLY A 98 -16.72 -7.16 -8.80
C GLY A 98 -15.21 -7.45 -8.86
N PHE A 99 -14.71 -7.89 -10.01
CA PHE A 99 -13.30 -8.18 -10.21
C PHE A 99 -12.41 -6.92 -10.07
N ALA A 100 -12.82 -5.80 -10.69
CA ALA A 100 -12.09 -4.54 -10.61
C ALA A 100 -12.00 -4.02 -9.16
N THR A 101 -13.09 -4.15 -8.40
CA THR A 101 -13.15 -3.76 -6.98
C THR A 101 -12.26 -4.64 -6.11
N LEU A 102 -12.27 -5.96 -6.35
CA LEU A 102 -11.37 -6.89 -5.66
C LEU A 102 -9.91 -6.53 -5.94
N LYS A 103 -9.54 -6.38 -7.20
CA LYS A 103 -8.17 -5.99 -7.59
C LYS A 103 -7.76 -4.68 -6.93
N ALA A 104 -8.60 -3.65 -6.99
CA ALA A 104 -8.32 -2.35 -6.40
C ALA A 104 -8.17 -2.40 -4.87
N THR A 105 -8.87 -3.30 -4.20
CA THR A 105 -8.81 -3.49 -2.74
C THR A 105 -7.55 -4.24 -2.32
N PHE A 106 -7.17 -5.29 -3.07
CA PHE A 106 -6.05 -6.16 -2.70
C PHE A 106 -4.69 -5.66 -3.17
N GLU A 107 -4.62 -4.80 -4.18
CA GLU A 107 -3.34 -4.33 -4.72
C GLU A 107 -2.79 -3.16 -3.87
N PRO A 108 -1.75 -3.36 -3.05
CA PRO A 108 -1.22 -2.32 -2.19
C PRO A 108 -0.33 -1.37 -3.00
N ASN A 109 -0.45 -0.07 -2.73
CA ASN A 109 0.40 0.96 -3.34
C ASN A 109 1.86 0.85 -2.83
N SER A 110 2.82 1.46 -3.52
CA SER A 110 4.24 1.48 -3.11
C SER A 110 4.41 1.93 -1.65
N PHE A 111 3.77 3.03 -1.27
CA PHE A 111 3.78 3.53 0.12
C PHE A 111 3.21 2.51 1.13
N GLN A 112 2.09 1.84 0.80
CA GLN A 112 1.51 0.83 1.69
C GLN A 112 2.41 -0.40 1.82
N ARG A 113 3.13 -0.78 0.75
CA ARG A 113 4.11 -1.86 0.80
C ARG A 113 5.30 -1.50 1.69
N GLU A 114 5.78 -0.26 1.60
CA GLU A 114 6.87 0.26 2.43
C GLU A 114 6.47 0.31 3.92
N GLU A 115 5.30 0.86 4.23
CA GLU A 115 4.79 0.89 5.61
C GLU A 115 4.54 -0.52 6.16
N GLN A 116 4.00 -1.43 5.35
CA GLN A 116 3.82 -2.84 5.76
C GLN A 116 5.16 -3.53 6.01
N ALA A 117 6.18 -3.25 5.18
CA ALA A 117 7.52 -3.78 5.40
C ALA A 117 8.13 -3.25 6.70
N ALA A 118 7.93 -1.96 7.02
CA ALA A 118 8.36 -1.38 8.29
C ALA A 118 7.65 -2.04 9.49
N VAL A 119 6.33 -2.26 9.42
CA VAL A 119 5.60 -2.98 10.48
C VAL A 119 6.14 -4.40 10.67
N ASN A 120 6.46 -5.10 9.59
CA ASN A 120 7.04 -6.44 9.66
C ASN A 120 8.45 -6.43 10.29
N GLU A 121 9.26 -5.41 9.97
CA GLU A 121 10.59 -5.23 10.53
C GLU A 121 10.53 -4.96 12.05
N ILE A 122 9.66 -4.03 12.47
CA ILE A 122 9.40 -3.74 13.89
C ILE A 122 8.98 -5.01 14.63
N THR A 123 8.05 -5.78 14.05
CA THR A 123 7.56 -7.03 14.64
C THR A 123 8.68 -8.07 14.78
N LYS A 124 9.55 -8.17 13.78
CA LYS A 124 10.72 -9.07 13.83
C LYS A 124 11.68 -8.67 14.96
N ILE A 125 11.94 -7.37 15.13
CA ILE A 125 12.82 -6.85 16.19
C ILE A 125 12.21 -7.13 17.58
N LEU A 126 10.90 -6.88 17.76
CA LEU A 126 10.21 -7.14 19.03
C LEU A 126 10.25 -8.62 19.42
N LYS A 127 10.04 -9.53 18.45
CA LYS A 127 10.18 -10.98 18.65
C LYS A 127 11.61 -11.38 18.99
N GLN A 128 12.61 -10.82 18.30
CA GLN A 128 14.03 -11.07 18.63
C GLN A 128 14.37 -10.64 20.06
N ARG A 129 13.74 -9.57 20.56
CA ARG A 129 13.89 -9.06 21.93
C ARG A 129 13.02 -9.79 22.96
N ARG A 130 12.22 -10.79 22.55
CA ARG A 130 11.27 -11.55 23.40
C ARG A 130 10.26 -10.68 24.15
N VAL A 131 9.89 -9.55 23.55
CA VAL A 131 8.83 -8.66 24.06
C VAL A 131 7.45 -9.11 23.54
N GLU A 132 7.45 -9.85 22.43
CA GLU A 132 6.32 -10.59 21.83
C GLU A 132 6.76 -12.01 21.49
#